data_AF-A0A967T2N9-F1
#
_entry.id   AF-A0A967T2N9-F1
#
_cell.length_a   1.000
_cell.length_b   1.000
_cell.length_c   1.000
_cell.angle_alpha   90.00
_cell.angle_beta   90.00
_cell.angle_gamma   90.00
#
_symmetry.space_group_name_H-M   'P 1'
#
loop_
_entity.id
_entity.type
_entity.pdbx_description
1 polymer ?
#
loop_
_entity_poly.entity_id
_entity_poly.type
_entity_poly.pdbx_seq_one_letter_code
_entity_poly.pdbx_strand_id
1 'polypeptide(L)'
;PKLVDELIVIGARIKTEVFEEGKRSYDNLQVLALHGERDKSVKSKPQQESCKQLSEWGADVAFKTVDSAHKLDEIYLEETQKWMKSRGYKYR
;
A
#
# COMPACT_ATOMS: atom_id res chain seq x y z
N PRO A 1 -17.03 -3.29 -15.07
CA PRO A 1 -16.46 -2.76 -13.80
C PRO A 1 -15.11 -2.08 -14.09
N LYS A 2 -14.84 -0.91 -13.51
CA LYS A 2 -13.50 -0.33 -13.57
C LYS A 2 -12.63 -1.09 -12.57
N LEU A 3 -11.66 -1.85 -13.08
CA LEU A 3 -10.63 -2.47 -12.25
C LEU A 3 -9.59 -1.40 -11.92
N VAL A 4 -9.03 -1.47 -10.72
CA VAL A 4 -7.96 -0.58 -10.27
C VAL A 4 -6.65 -1.30 -10.55
N ASP A 5 -5.79 -0.69 -11.37
CA ASP A 5 -4.46 -1.24 -11.68
C ASP A 5 -3.43 -0.87 -10.60
N GLU A 6 -3.59 0.30 -9.97
CA GLU A 6 -2.67 0.85 -8.98
C GLU A 6 -3.39 1.41 -7.75
N LEU A 7 -2.88 1.08 -6.56
CA LEU A 7 -3.42 1.51 -5.27
C LEU A 7 -2.30 2.06 -4.38
N ILE A 8 -2.47 3.27 -3.85
CA ILE A 8 -1.60 3.85 -2.83
C ILE A 8 -2.37 3.94 -1.52
N VAL A 9 -1.83 3.35 -0.45
CA VAL A 9 -2.41 3.30 0.90
C VAL A 9 -1.46 3.97 1.88
N ILE A 10 -1.92 4.99 2.59
CA ILE A 10 -1.12 5.75 3.55
C ILE A 10 -1.81 5.73 4.92
N GLY A 11 -1.09 5.28 5.96
CA GLY A 11 -1.59 5.31 7.34
C GLY A 11 -2.86 4.48 7.57
N ALA A 12 -3.10 3.47 6.73
CA ALA A 12 -4.30 2.64 6.74
C ALA A 12 -3.98 1.17 6.49
N ARG A 13 -4.88 0.27 6.91
CA ARG A 13 -4.79 -1.17 6.64
C ARG A 13 -5.77 -1.58 5.54
N ILE A 14 -5.30 -2.42 4.62
CA ILE A 14 -6.17 -3.11 3.67
C ILE A 14 -6.82 -4.30 4.39
N LYS A 15 -8.15 -4.32 4.51
CA LYS A 15 -8.86 -5.41 5.19
C LYS A 15 -8.93 -6.64 4.31
N THR A 16 -7.89 -7.45 4.30
CA THR A 16 -7.81 -8.65 3.47
C THR A 16 -8.90 -9.68 3.80
N GLU A 17 -9.39 -9.69 5.04
CA GLU A 17 -10.46 -10.58 5.50
C GLU A 17 -11.76 -10.52 4.67
N VAL A 18 -12.05 -9.40 4.00
CA VAL A 18 -13.28 -9.26 3.18
C VAL A 18 -13.17 -9.90 1.80
N PHE A 19 -12.00 -10.42 1.45
CA PHE A 19 -11.69 -10.97 0.13
C PHE A 19 -11.46 -12.49 0.15
N GLU A 20 -11.50 -13.13 1.31
CA GLU A 20 -11.15 -14.55 1.49
C GLU A 20 -12.16 -15.52 0.86
N GLU A 21 -13.42 -15.12 0.69
CA GLU A 21 -14.50 -15.98 0.18
C GLU A 21 -14.47 -16.21 -1.35
N GLY A 22 -13.38 -15.85 -2.05
CA GLY A 22 -13.28 -16.07 -3.48
C GLY A 22 -11.87 -16.41 -3.96
N LYS A 23 -11.76 -17.34 -4.92
CA LYS A 23 -10.55 -17.47 -5.75
C LYS A 23 -10.40 -16.20 -6.58
N ARG A 24 -9.65 -15.23 -6.07
CA ARG A 24 -9.32 -13.99 -6.79
C ARG A 24 -7.83 -13.97 -7.03
N SER A 25 -7.44 -13.78 -8.29
CA SER A 25 -6.09 -13.38 -8.64
C SER A 25 -6.07 -11.86 -8.70
N TYR A 26 -5.03 -11.28 -8.11
CA TYR A 26 -4.75 -9.85 -8.16
C TYR A 26 -3.48 -9.57 -8.98
N ASP A 27 -3.18 -10.42 -9.96
CA ASP A 27 -1.92 -10.40 -10.72
C ASP A 27 -1.64 -9.06 -11.44
N ASN A 28 -2.70 -8.28 -11.69
CA ASN A 28 -2.60 -6.95 -12.34
C ASN A 28 -2.56 -5.79 -11.33
N LEU A 29 -2.76 -6.04 -10.04
CA LEU A 29 -2.85 -5.00 -9.02
C LEU A 29 -1.45 -4.67 -8.48
N GLN A 30 -1.12 -3.39 -8.51
CA GLN A 30 0.09 -2.84 -7.94
C GLN A 30 -0.25 -1.98 -6.72
N VAL A 31 0.40 -2.22 -5.58
CA VAL A 31 0.09 -1.56 -4.32
C VAL A 31 1.34 -0.91 -3.73
N LEU A 32 1.24 0.36 -3.35
CA LEU A 32 2.15 1.00 -2.42
C LEU A 32 1.45 1.16 -1.07
N ALA A 33 2.01 0.58 -0.02
CA ALA A 33 1.53 0.69 1.35
C ALA A 33 2.57 1.41 2.20
N LEU A 34 2.27 2.64 2.62
CA LEU A 34 3.12 3.47 3.48
C LEU A 34 2.57 3.51 4.91
N HIS A 35 3.46 3.37 5.89
CA HIS A 35 3.13 3.45 7.30
C HIS A 35 4.15 4.27 8.09
N GLY A 36 3.70 5.05 9.07
CA GLY A 36 4.60 5.82 9.93
C GLY A 36 5.28 4.91 10.95
N GLU A 37 6.61 4.89 10.99
CA GLU A 37 7.36 4.07 11.95
C GLU A 37 7.08 4.49 13.41
N ARG A 38 6.77 5.78 13.61
CA ARG A 38 6.45 6.36 14.92
C ARG A 38 4.94 6.45 15.18
N ASP A 39 4.12 5.83 14.33
CA ASP A 39 2.68 5.74 14.55
C ASP A 39 2.39 4.88 15.80
N LYS A 40 1.85 5.53 16.83
CA LYS A 40 1.43 4.88 18.08
C LYS A 40 -0.07 4.58 18.10
N SER A 41 -0.82 5.14 17.17
CA SER A 41 -2.27 5.01 17.07
C SER A 41 -2.64 3.71 16.37
N VAL A 42 -1.90 3.37 15.31
CA VAL A 42 -2.09 2.17 14.52
C VAL A 42 -0.77 1.43 14.41
N LYS A 43 -0.76 0.14 14.71
CA LYS A 43 0.43 -0.70 14.54
C LYS A 43 0.65 -0.98 13.05
N SER A 44 1.90 -1.00 12.62
CA SER A 44 2.29 -1.35 11.25
C SER A 44 2.04 -2.83 10.91
N LYS A 45 2.18 -3.71 11.91
CA LYS A 45 2.11 -5.18 11.73
C LYS A 45 0.81 -5.65 11.03
N PRO A 46 -0.40 -5.24 11.43
CA PRO A 46 -1.62 -5.57 10.70
C PRO A 46 -1.64 -5.14 9.23
N GLN A 47 -1.05 -3.99 8.88
CA GLN A 47 -0.94 -3.56 7.49
C GLN A 47 0.07 -4.44 6.73
N GLN A 48 1.19 -4.78 7.35
CA GLN A 48 2.21 -5.66 6.78
C GLN A 48 1.67 -7.06 6.51
N GLU A 49 0.90 -7.65 7.43
CA GLU A 49 0.25 -8.95 7.27
C GLU A 49 -0.73 -8.95 6.09
N SER A 50 -1.56 -7.90 5.99
CA SER A 50 -2.47 -7.74 4.86
C SER A 50 -1.73 -7.52 3.53
N CYS A 51 -0.60 -6.80 3.52
CA CYS A 51 0.24 -6.67 2.32
C CYS A 51 0.79 -8.03 1.89
N LYS A 52 1.26 -8.84 2.84
CA LYS A 52 1.76 -10.19 2.56
C LYS A 52 0.68 -11.07 1.95
N GLN A 53 -0.53 -11.08 2.52
CA GLN A 53 -1.64 -11.86 2.01
C GLN A 53 -2.06 -11.42 0.59
N LEU A 54 -2.04 -10.12 0.30
CA LEU A 54 -2.27 -9.59 -1.05
C LEU A 54 -1.21 -10.06 -2.05
N SER A 55 0.06 -10.10 -1.65
CA SER A 55 1.13 -10.65 -2.48
C SER A 55 0.96 -12.15 -2.72
N GLU A 56 0.53 -12.92 -1.71
CA GLU A 56 0.21 -14.34 -1.86
C GLU A 56 -0.96 -14.57 -2.84
N TRP A 57 -1.85 -13.60 -3.01
CA TRP A 57 -2.93 -13.62 -4.00
C TRP A 57 -2.55 -13.01 -5.36
N GLY A 58 -1.28 -12.67 -5.58
CA GLY A 58 -0.72 -12.27 -6.88
C GLY A 58 -0.43 -10.78 -7.06
N ALA A 59 -0.80 -9.91 -6.11
CA ALA A 59 -0.53 -8.48 -6.25
C ALA A 59 0.96 -8.12 -6.09
N ASP A 60 1.43 -7.14 -6.87
CA ASP A 60 2.74 -6.51 -6.68
C ASP A 60 2.64 -5.47 -5.55
N VAL A 61 3.07 -5.84 -4.33
CA VAL A 61 2.91 -4.99 -3.14
C VAL A 61 4.26 -4.51 -2.62
N ALA A 62 4.43 -3.19 -2.57
CA ALA A 62 5.52 -2.53 -1.87
C ALA A 62 5.04 -1.98 -0.53
N PHE A 63 5.47 -2.60 0.58
CA PHE A 63 5.27 -2.06 1.92
C PHE A 63 6.52 -1.29 2.36
N LYS A 64 6.35 -0.05 2.82
CA LYS A 64 7.43 0.77 3.35
C LYS A 64 7.00 1.47 4.64
N THR A 65 7.94 1.54 5.58
CA THR A 65 7.84 2.47 6.71
C THR A 65 8.51 3.79 6.36
N VAL A 66 7.97 4.89 6.89
CA VAL A 66 8.56 6.22 6.80
C VAL A 66 8.77 6.79 8.20
N ASP A 67 9.78 7.62 8.39
CA ASP A 67 10.05 8.28 9.68
C ASP A 67 9.05 9.41 9.96
N SER A 68 7.77 9.07 10.10
CA SER A 68 6.68 9.97 10.48
C SER A 68 5.74 9.29 11.48
N ALA A 69 4.89 10.09 12.12
CA ALA A 69 3.83 9.67 13.01
C ALA A 69 2.52 9.43 12.22
N HIS A 70 1.36 9.48 12.90
CA HIS A 70 0.03 9.32 12.28
C HIS A 70 -0.49 10.63 11.65
N LYS A 71 0.28 11.24 10.76
CA LYS A 71 -0.13 12.42 10.00
C LYS A 71 0.39 12.32 8.56
N LEU A 72 -0.43 12.73 7.61
CA LEU A 72 0.01 12.84 6.22
C LEU A 72 0.99 14.02 6.09
N ASP A 73 2.28 13.72 6.19
CA ASP A 73 3.38 14.67 6.03
C ASP A 73 4.09 14.49 4.68
N GLU A 74 4.97 15.43 4.35
CA GLU A 74 5.66 15.51 3.05
C GLU A 74 6.41 14.22 2.67
N ILE A 75 6.98 13.51 3.63
CA ILE A 75 7.68 12.25 3.40
C ILE A 75 6.80 11.18 2.73
N TYR A 76 5.50 11.15 3.03
CA TYR A 76 4.57 10.23 2.37
C TYR A 76 4.35 10.61 0.90
N LEU A 77 4.28 11.92 0.62
CA LEU A 77 4.14 12.44 -0.74
C LEU A 77 5.42 12.16 -1.54
N GLU A 78 6.59 12.37 -0.95
CA GLU A 78 7.88 12.07 -1.58
C GLU A 78 8.01 10.58 -1.94
N GLU A 79 7.71 9.67 -1.00
CA GLU A 79 7.77 8.23 -1.29
C GLU A 79 6.75 7.81 -2.34
N THR A 80 5.56 8.41 -2.32
CA THR A 80 4.54 8.20 -3.36
C THR A 80 5.05 8.67 -4.72
N GLN A 81 5.59 9.88 -4.80
CA GLN A 81 6.15 10.42 -6.05
C GLN A 81 7.32 9.60 -6.57
N LYS A 82 8.22 9.13 -5.69
CA LYS A 82 9.32 8.24 -6.07
C LYS A 82 8.80 6.94 -6.67
N TRP A 83 7.79 6.34 -6.03
CA TRP A 83 7.15 5.12 -6.53
C TRP A 83 6.49 5.35 -7.90
N MET A 84 5.70 6.41 -8.05
CA MET A 84 5.08 6.78 -9.32
C MET A 84 6.13 7.03 -10.42
N LYS A 85 7.21 7.78 -10.12
CA LYS A 85 8.31 8.00 -11.06
C LYS A 85 8.97 6.70 -11.50
N SER A 86 9.17 5.75 -10.58
CA SER A 86 9.75 4.43 -10.90
C SER A 86 8.86 3.62 -11.85
N ARG A 87 7.55 3.91 -11.90
CA ARG A 87 6.58 3.33 -12.83
C ARG A 87 6.39 4.13 -14.12
N GLY A 88 7.20 5.17 -14.34
CA GLY A 88 7.19 5.95 -15.58
C GLY A 88 6.16 7.10 -15.60
N TYR A 89 5.48 7.37 -14.49
CA TYR A 89 4.64 8.57 -14.38
C TYR A 89 5.49 9.83 -14.49
N LYS A 90 5.07 10.72 -15.39
CA LYS A 90 5.70 12.02 -15.60
C LYS A 90 4.83 13.10 -14.97
N TYR A 91 5.44 13.95 -14.16
CA TYR A 91 4.82 15.21 -13.76
C TYR A 91 4.75 16.09 -15.01
N ARG A 92 3.55 16.53 -15.40
CA ARG A 92 3.38 17.54 -16.46
C ARG A 92 3.21 18.90 -15.81
#